data_AF-A0A1W0CC04-F1
#
_entry.id   AF-A0A1W0CC04-F1
#
_cell.length_a   1.000
_cell.length_b   1.000
_cell.length_c   1.000
_cell.angle_alpha   90.00
_cell.angle_beta   90.00
_cell.angle_gamma   90.00
#
_symmetry.space_group_name_H-M   'P 1'
#
loop_
_entity.id
_entity.type
_entity.pdbx_description
1 polymer ?
#
loop_
_entity_poly.entity_id
_entity_poly.type
_entity_poly.pdbx_seq_one_letter_code
_entity_poly.pdbx_strand_id
1 'polypeptide(L)'
;MGKQGVFHWYTMTELSRFLSQRELTQWQAAPAEGRDASWISVSAHNPKTLARQSWLLPKTPTPPVLRSGQADIEALPDAWRITARSGQDLRFEYVQTASNTLESRHAQ
;
A
#
# COMPACT_ATOMS: atom_id res chain seq x y z
N MET A 1 -2.28 -5.01 -32.46
CA MET A 1 -2.45 -3.69 -31.82
C MET A 1 -1.56 -3.65 -30.58
N GLY A 2 -0.32 -3.18 -30.68
CA GLY A 2 0.62 -3.12 -29.55
C GLY A 2 0.32 -1.92 -28.66
N LYS A 3 0.05 -2.15 -27.37
CA LYS A 3 -0.06 -1.07 -26.38
C LYS A 3 1.34 -0.47 -26.21
N GLN A 4 1.58 0.69 -26.82
CA GLN A 4 2.80 1.46 -26.62
C GLN A 4 2.96 1.71 -25.11
N GLY A 5 4.07 1.27 -24.54
CA GLY A 5 4.39 1.51 -23.14
C GLY A 5 4.47 3.01 -22.90
N VAL A 6 3.54 3.55 -22.11
CA VAL A 6 3.54 4.97 -21.76
C VAL A 6 4.64 5.18 -20.71
N PHE A 7 5.83 5.57 -21.19
CA PHE A 7 6.91 6.01 -20.32
C PHE A 7 6.55 7.38 -19.74
N HIS A 8 6.25 7.42 -18.45
CA HIS A 8 6.04 8.66 -17.72
C HIS A 8 7.41 9.15 -17.21
N TRP A 9 7.93 10.21 -17.81
CA TRP A 9 9.12 10.89 -17.30
C TRP A 9 8.74 11.67 -16.05
N TYR A 10 9.11 11.15 -14.88
CA TYR A 10 9.02 11.92 -13.65
C TYR A 10 10.16 12.94 -13.63
N THR A 11 9.82 14.21 -13.46
CA THR A 11 10.82 15.24 -13.15
C THR A 11 11.45 14.95 -11.79
N MET A 12 12.67 15.41 -11.55
CA MET A 12 13.31 15.33 -10.22
C MET A 12 12.40 15.92 -9.12
N THR A 13 11.65 16.97 -9.45
CA THR A 13 10.66 17.58 -8.56
C THR A 13 9.53 16.63 -8.17
N GLU A 14 8.99 15.85 -9.11
CA GLU A 14 7.93 14.90 -8.84
C GLU A 14 8.39 13.72 -7.99
N LEU A 15 9.61 13.25 -8.24
CA LEU A 15 10.23 12.20 -7.44
C LEU A 15 10.47 12.69 -6.00
N SER A 16 11.06 13.87 -5.83
CA SER A 16 11.25 14.48 -4.50
C SER A 16 9.92 14.65 -3.77
N ARG A 17 8.87 15.12 -4.47
CA ARG A 17 7.54 15.27 -3.87
C ARG A 17 6.97 13.94 -3.41
N PHE A 18 7.14 12.88 -4.19
CA PHE A 18 6.70 11.53 -3.80
C PHE A 18 7.46 11.02 -2.57
N LEU A 19 8.78 11.19 -2.53
CA LEU A 19 9.61 10.77 -1.40
C LEU A 19 9.24 11.52 -0.11
N SER A 20 9.09 12.85 -0.18
CA SER A 20 8.65 13.64 0.98
C SER A 20 7.24 13.24 1.45
N GLN A 21 6.32 12.94 0.52
CA GLN A 21 4.98 12.45 0.90
C GLN A 21 5.05 11.07 1.55
N ARG A 22 5.90 10.17 1.05
CA ARG A 22 6.07 8.84 1.62
C ARG A 22 6.66 8.90 3.03
N GLU A 23 7.65 9.76 3.25
CA GLU A 23 8.25 10.00 4.57
C GLU A 23 7.22 10.49 5.60
N LEU A 24 6.29 11.36 5.16
CA LEU A 24 5.21 11.86 6.00
C LEU A 24 4.04 10.88 6.18
N THR A 25 4.02 9.77 5.44
CA THR A 25 2.94 8.78 5.53
C THR A 25 3.18 7.87 6.71
N GLN A 26 2.33 8.00 7.72
CA GLN A 26 2.30 7.09 8.85
C GLN A 26 1.39 5.92 8.50
N TRP A 27 1.84 4.70 8.78
CA TRP A 27 1.04 3.51 8.55
C TRP A 27 1.23 2.51 9.69
N GLN A 28 0.18 1.75 9.98
CA GLN A 28 0.18 0.76 11.04
C GLN A 28 -0.56 -0.48 10.57
N ALA A 29 -0.06 -1.64 11.00
CA ALA A 29 -0.65 -2.94 10.72
C ALA A 29 -1.05 -3.61 12.03
N ALA A 30 -2.28 -4.12 12.07
CA ALA A 30 -2.82 -4.85 13.21
C ALA A 30 -3.64 -6.05 12.73
N PRO A 31 -3.87 -7.08 13.54
CA PRO A 31 -4.83 -8.13 13.22
C PRO A 31 -6.19 -7.52 12.86
N ALA A 32 -6.85 -8.05 11.82
CA ALA A 32 -8.16 -7.58 11.44
C ALA A 32 -9.22 -8.07 12.46
N GLU A 33 -9.92 -7.13 13.09
CA GLU A 33 -10.99 -7.46 14.03
C GLU A 33 -12.15 -8.18 13.32
N GLY A 34 -12.69 -9.22 13.95
CA GLY A 34 -13.81 -9.99 13.39
C GLY A 34 -13.44 -10.89 12.19
N ARG A 35 -12.15 -11.13 11.93
CA ARG A 35 -11.66 -12.09 10.94
C ARG A 35 -10.69 -13.10 11.54
N ASP A 36 -10.32 -14.11 10.75
CA ASP A 36 -9.27 -15.06 11.11
C ASP A 36 -7.94 -14.37 11.36
N ALA A 37 -7.11 -14.95 12.22
CA ALA A 37 -5.79 -14.41 12.62
C ALA A 37 -4.81 -14.18 11.46
N SER A 38 -5.08 -14.75 10.28
CA SER A 38 -4.29 -14.54 9.06
C SER A 38 -4.60 -13.21 8.35
N TRP A 39 -5.66 -12.51 8.75
CA TRP A 39 -6.02 -11.22 8.17
C TRP A 39 -5.37 -10.08 8.94
N ILE A 40 -4.75 -9.17 8.19
CA ILE A 40 -4.12 -7.96 8.69
C ILE A 40 -4.89 -6.75 8.16
N SER A 41 -5.23 -5.84 9.07
CA SER A 41 -5.75 -4.51 8.76
C SER A 41 -4.60 -3.50 8.73
N VAL A 42 -4.51 -2.75 7.64
CA VAL A 42 -3.55 -1.65 7.48
C VAL A 42 -4.31 -0.35 7.47
N SER A 43 -3.90 0.58 8.34
CA SER A 43 -4.37 1.97 8.34
C SER A 43 -3.20 2.88 7.97
N ALA A 44 -3.42 3.77 7.03
CA ALA A 44 -2.43 4.77 6.60
C ALA A 44 -3.02 6.17 6.69
N HIS A 45 -2.18 7.12 7.11
CA HIS A 45 -2.50 8.54 7.20
C HIS A 45 -1.37 9.38 6.62
N ASN A 46 -1.72 10.44 5.89
CA ASN A 46 -0.79 11.46 5.43
C ASN A 46 -1.38 12.85 5.66
N PRO A 47 -0.64 13.78 6.30
CA PRO A 47 -1.17 15.11 6.63
C PRO A 47 -1.50 15.96 5.39
N LYS A 48 -0.94 15.61 4.23
CA LYS A 48 -1.19 16.32 2.96
C LYS A 48 -2.12 15.53 2.05
N THR A 49 -1.70 14.34 1.63
CA THR A 49 -2.48 13.42 0.80
C THR A 49 -1.76 12.09 0.60
N LEU A 50 -2.53 11.01 0.49
CA LEU A 50 -2.09 9.69 0.06
C LEU A 50 -2.10 9.51 -1.47
N ALA A 51 -2.48 10.51 -2.26
CA ALA A 51 -2.55 10.36 -3.71
C ALA A 51 -1.23 9.83 -4.29
N ARG A 52 -1.31 8.72 -5.04
CA ARG A 52 -0.20 7.98 -5.65
C ARG A 52 0.72 7.23 -4.67
N GLN A 53 0.43 7.24 -3.36
CA GLN A 53 1.06 6.32 -2.43
C GLN A 53 0.59 4.90 -2.71
N SER A 54 1.51 3.95 -2.62
CA SER A 54 1.20 2.55 -2.92
C SER A 54 1.81 1.58 -1.92
N TRP A 55 1.11 0.47 -1.71
CA TRP A 55 1.53 -0.65 -0.89
C TRP A 55 1.63 -1.88 -1.78
N LEU A 56 2.74 -2.59 -1.64
CA LEU A 56 2.99 -3.85 -2.32
C LEU A 56 2.86 -4.98 -1.30
N LEU A 57 1.95 -5.90 -1.55
CA LEU A 57 1.63 -6.99 -0.64
C LEU A 57 1.97 -8.33 -1.30
N PRO A 58 2.37 -9.35 -0.52
CA PRO A 58 2.59 -10.70 -1.04
C PRO A 58 1.38 -11.20 -1.81
N LYS A 59 1.61 -11.96 -2.89
CA LYS A 59 0.50 -12.60 -3.61
C LYS A 59 -0.15 -13.64 -2.72
N THR A 60 -1.44 -13.47 -2.49
CA THR A 60 -2.31 -14.48 -1.90
C THR A 60 -3.49 -14.75 -2.83
N PRO A 61 -4.16 -15.91 -2.72
CA PRO A 61 -5.33 -16.23 -3.53
C PRO A 61 -6.48 -15.24 -3.32
N THR A 62 -6.55 -14.64 -2.13
CA THR A 62 -7.60 -13.69 -1.75
C THR A 62 -7.16 -12.25 -2.04
N PRO A 63 -7.93 -11.47 -2.82
CA PRO A 63 -7.59 -10.08 -3.07
C PRO A 63 -7.71 -9.23 -1.80
N PRO A 64 -6.90 -8.16 -1.65
CA PRO A 64 -7.09 -7.19 -0.58
C PRO A 64 -8.47 -6.54 -0.64
N VAL A 65 -9.00 -6.17 0.52
CA VAL A 65 -10.32 -5.58 0.67
C VAL A 65 -10.16 -4.15 1.18
N LEU A 66 -10.62 -3.19 0.38
CA LEU A 66 -10.67 -1.80 0.81
C LEU A 66 -11.78 -1.61 1.85
N ARG A 67 -11.46 -0.98 2.98
CA ARG A 67 -12.41 -0.69 4.06
C ARG A 67 -12.78 0.79 4.15
N SER A 68 -11.83 1.67 3.87
CA SER A 68 -12.06 3.12 3.84
C SER A 68 -11.05 3.81 2.91
N GLY A 69 -11.45 4.96 2.35
CA GLY A 69 -10.68 5.75 1.41
C GLY A 69 -10.91 5.35 -0.05
N GLN A 70 -10.03 5.82 -0.94
CA GLN A 70 -10.12 5.56 -2.38
C GLN A 70 -8.80 5.00 -2.89
N ALA A 71 -8.83 3.76 -3.39
CA ALA A 71 -7.65 3.11 -3.97
C ALA A 71 -8.01 2.21 -5.15
N ASP A 72 -7.02 2.00 -6.01
CA ASP A 72 -7.00 0.97 -7.04
C ASP A 72 -6.26 -0.25 -6.48
N ILE A 73 -6.84 -1.44 -6.67
CA ILE A 73 -6.25 -2.72 -6.29
C ILE A 73 -5.97 -3.49 -7.56
N GLU A 74 -4.70 -3.81 -7.78
CA GLU A 74 -4.22 -4.46 -8.99
C GLU A 74 -3.54 -5.79 -8.66
N ALA A 75 -3.91 -6.81 -9.43
CA ALA A 75 -3.22 -8.09 -9.45
C ALA A 75 -1.96 -7.99 -10.31
N LEU A 76 -0.80 -7.95 -9.67
CA LEU A 76 0.47 -8.22 -10.35
C LEU A 76 0.74 -9.73 -10.36
N PRO A 77 1.69 -10.23 -11.20
CA PRO A 77 2.04 -11.65 -11.22
C PRO A 77 2.40 -12.20 -9.84
N ASP A 78 3.26 -11.48 -9.11
CA ASP A 78 3.84 -11.95 -7.83
C ASP A 78 3.39 -11.14 -6.61
N ALA A 79 2.46 -10.20 -6.80
CA ALA A 79 2.02 -9.31 -5.73
C ALA A 79 0.60 -8.78 -5.92
N TRP A 80 0.06 -8.20 -4.86
CA TRP A 80 -1.05 -7.27 -4.93
C TRP A 80 -0.51 -5.85 -4.76
N ARG A 81 -0.88 -4.94 -5.67
CA ARG A 81 -0.56 -3.52 -5.56
C ARG A 81 -1.81 -2.75 -5.20
N ILE A 82 -1.74 -1.99 -4.12
CA ILE A 82 -2.79 -1.05 -3.72
C ILE A 82 -2.25 0.35 -3.94
N THR A 83 -2.93 1.17 -4.72
CA THR A 83 -2.54 2.56 -5.00
C THR A 83 -3.64 3.50 -4.56
N ALA A 84 -3.36 4.37 -3.60
CA ALA A 84 -4.32 5.39 -3.17
C ALA A 84 -4.54 6.43 -4.30
N ARG A 85 -5.81 6.68 -4.63
CA ARG A 85 -6.20 7.68 -5.62
C ARG A 85 -6.20 9.09 -5.05
N SER A 86 -6.71 9.24 -3.82
CA SER A 86 -6.93 10.53 -3.17
C SER A 86 -7.13 10.35 -1.65
N GLY A 87 -7.34 11.46 -0.94
CA GLY A 87 -7.61 11.47 0.50
C GLY A 87 -6.36 11.55 1.37
N GLN A 88 -6.56 11.64 2.68
CA GLN A 88 -5.51 11.64 3.70
C GLN A 88 -5.44 10.32 4.46
N ASP A 89 -6.52 9.55 4.45
CA ASP A 89 -6.65 8.29 5.18
C ASP A 89 -7.01 7.15 4.23
N LEU A 90 -6.42 5.99 4.47
CA LEU A 90 -6.73 4.76 3.76
C LEU A 90 -6.74 3.59 4.74
N ARG A 91 -7.75 2.73 4.64
CA ARG A 91 -7.78 1.47 5.39
C ARG A 91 -8.10 0.31 4.46
N PHE A 92 -7.27 -0.72 4.49
CA PHE A 92 -7.50 -1.96 3.76
C PHE A 92 -7.10 -3.16 4.59
N GLU A 93 -7.69 -4.30 4.27
CA GLU A 93 -7.36 -5.58 4.89
C GLU A 93 -6.82 -6.53 3.84
N TYR A 94 -5.88 -7.38 4.22
CA TYR A 94 -5.34 -8.41 3.35
C TYR A 94 -4.98 -9.67 4.15
N VAL A 95 -4.96 -10.81 3.46
CA VAL A 95 -4.45 -12.05 4.04
C VAL A 95 -2.94 -12.01 3.98
N GLN A 96 -2.29 -12.14 5.13
CA GLN A 96 -0.85 -12.30 5.21
C GLN A 96 -0.50 -13.79 5.10
N THR A 97 0.35 -14.13 4.14
CA THR A 97 1.04 -15.43 4.16
C THR A 97 2.20 -15.35 5.15
N ALA A 98 2.42 -16.41 5.92
CA ALA A 98 3.47 -16.47 6.95
C ALA A 98 4.87 -16.51 6.31
N SER A 99 5.31 -15.38 5.75
CA SER A 99 6.64 -15.22 5.17
C SER A 99 7.08 -13.76 5.31
N ASN A 100 7.43 -13.35 6.53
CA ASN A 100 8.72 -12.73 6.88
C ASN A 100 8.57 -11.99 8.23
N THR A 101 8.77 -12.72 9.32
CA THR A 101 9.03 -12.10 10.63
C THR A 101 10.51 -11.68 10.64
N LEU A 102 10.77 -10.43 11.04
CA LEU A 102 12.06 -9.85 11.46
C LEU A 102 12.82 -8.97 10.43
N GLU A 103 12.33 -7.76 10.18
CA GLU A 103 13.20 -6.57 10.05
C GLU A 103 12.53 -5.37 10.73
N SER A 104 12.39 -5.45 12.05
CA SER A 104 12.08 -4.28 12.91
C SER A 104 12.62 -4.54 14.32
N ARG A 105 13.95 -4.70 14.41
CA ARG A 105 14.70 -4.62 15.67
C ARG A 105 15.97 -3.80 15.47
N HIS A 106 15.80 -2.49 15.33
CA HIS A 106 16.79 -1.45 15.65
C HIS A 106 15.95 -0.17 15.91
N ALA A 107 16.06 0.57 16.99
CA ALA A 107 17.20 0.80 17.88
C ALA A 107 16.76 0.88 19.36
N GLN A 108 17.59 0.31 20.23
CA GLN A 108 17.75 0.78 21.61
C GLN A 108 18.61 2.03 21.62
#